data_AF-A0A392NQC6-F1
#
_entry.id   AF-A0A392NQC6-F1
#
_cell.length_a   1.000
_cell.length_b   1.000
_cell.length_c   1.000
_cell.angle_alpha   90.00
_cell.angle_beta   90.00
_cell.angle_gamma   90.00
#
_symmetry.space_group_name_H-M   'P 1'
#
loop_
_entity.id
_entity.type
_entity.pdbx_description
1 polymer ?
#
loop_
_entity_poly.entity_id
_entity_poly.type
_entity_poly.pdbx_seq_one_letter_code
_entity_poly.pdbx_strand_id
1 'polypeptide(L)'
;GLSSDIKSCQAKGIKVLLSIGGGAGSYSIASTQDASNVATYLWNNFLGGQSSSRPLGPAVLDGIDFDIEGGSNQHWGDLARYLKGFNKKVYITAAPQCPFPDAWIGNALTTGLFDYVWVQFYNNPPCQYNPGEISNFEDAWKQWISGIPANKIFLGLPASPTAAGTGFIPAADLTSTVLPAIKGSAKYGGVMLWSRYDDVQSGYSSSIKSHV
;
A
#
# COMPACT_ATOMS: atom_id res chain seq x y z
N GLY A 1 -10.80 21.33 6.29
CA GLY A 1 -9.94 20.14 6.22
C GLY A 1 -10.71 18.91 6.67
N LEU A 2 -10.16 17.71 6.47
CA LEU A 2 -10.82 16.41 6.71
C LEU A 2 -10.69 15.88 8.15
N SER A 3 -10.31 16.73 9.10
CA SER A 3 -9.93 16.30 10.44
C SER A 3 -11.05 15.63 11.24
N SER A 4 -12.31 16.03 11.04
CA SER A 4 -13.48 15.37 11.67
C SER A 4 -13.62 13.92 11.21
N ASP A 5 -13.46 13.69 9.91
CA ASP A 5 -13.67 12.38 9.29
C ASP A 5 -12.52 11.44 9.64
N ILE A 6 -11.28 11.94 9.62
CA ILE A 6 -10.10 11.20 10.08
C ILE A 6 -10.30 10.73 11.53
N LYS A 7 -10.69 11.63 12.43
CA LYS A 7 -10.94 11.29 13.84
C LYS A 7 -12.11 10.31 14.00
N SER A 8 -13.15 10.43 13.18
CA SER A 8 -14.29 9.50 13.16
C SER A 8 -13.85 8.08 12.78
N CYS A 9 -12.98 7.93 11.79
CA CYS A 9 -12.39 6.64 11.43
C CYS A 9 -11.51 6.08 12.56
N GLN A 10 -10.62 6.90 13.11
CA GLN A 10 -9.71 6.50 14.19
C GLN A 10 -10.45 6.09 15.46
N ALA A 11 -11.55 6.76 15.81
CA ALA A 11 -12.41 6.39 16.94
C ALA A 11 -13.05 5.00 16.78
N LYS A 12 -13.15 4.49 15.54
CA LYS A 12 -13.62 3.13 15.21
C LYS A 12 -12.47 2.13 15.09
N GLY A 13 -11.24 2.52 15.42
CA GLY A 13 -10.05 1.68 15.28
C GLY A 13 -9.53 1.54 13.84
N ILE A 14 -10.05 2.34 12.90
CA ILE A 14 -9.59 2.34 11.51
C ILE A 14 -8.39 3.28 11.39
N LYS A 15 -7.28 2.75 10.87
CA LYS A 15 -6.06 3.53 10.60
C LYS A 15 -6.26 4.37 9.34
N VAL A 16 -5.84 5.62 9.37
CA VAL A 16 -5.88 6.53 8.24
C VAL A 16 -4.46 6.98 7.90
N LEU A 17 -4.03 6.68 6.68
CA LEU A 17 -2.69 6.99 6.18
C LEU A 17 -2.77 8.06 5.08
N LEU A 18 -1.70 8.82 4.90
CA LEU A 18 -1.48 9.61 3.69
C LEU A 18 -0.65 8.79 2.71
N SER A 19 -1.18 8.55 1.53
CA SER A 19 -0.41 7.94 0.44
C SER A 19 0.36 9.00 -0.34
N ILE A 20 1.64 8.73 -0.60
CA ILE A 20 2.54 9.54 -1.44
C ILE A 20 2.82 8.79 -2.74
N GLY A 21 2.84 9.54 -3.84
CA GLY A 21 3.07 8.99 -5.18
C GLY A 21 1.78 8.83 -5.97
N GLY A 22 1.50 7.61 -6.41
CA GLY A 22 0.44 7.20 -7.33
C GLY A 22 0.89 7.23 -8.80
N GLY A 23 0.07 6.67 -9.69
CA GLY A 23 0.35 6.59 -11.13
C GLY A 23 0.40 7.91 -11.91
N ALA A 24 0.20 9.06 -11.25
CA ALA A 24 0.28 10.39 -11.88
C ALA A 24 1.02 11.40 -11.00
N GLY A 25 1.73 12.34 -11.64
CA GLY A 25 2.46 13.42 -10.99
C GLY A 25 3.97 13.38 -11.25
N SER A 26 4.67 14.42 -10.80
CA SER A 26 6.12 14.52 -10.87
C SER A 26 6.68 14.59 -9.46
N TYR A 27 6.85 13.42 -8.85
CA TYR A 27 7.42 13.27 -7.52
C TYR A 27 8.77 12.54 -7.59
N SER A 28 9.70 12.94 -6.73
CA SER A 28 10.99 12.29 -6.56
C SER A 28 11.60 12.71 -5.23
N ILE A 29 12.67 12.03 -4.82
CA ILE A 29 13.56 12.45 -3.75
C ILE A 29 14.96 12.52 -4.34
N ALA A 30 15.54 13.72 -4.36
CA ALA A 30 16.78 13.98 -5.08
C ALA A 30 18.05 13.58 -4.29
N SER A 31 17.95 13.48 -2.96
CA SER A 31 19.07 13.15 -2.09
C SER A 31 18.59 12.68 -0.71
N THR A 32 19.49 12.14 0.11
CA THR A 32 19.20 11.83 1.51
C THR A 32 18.79 13.07 2.31
N GLN A 33 19.37 14.25 2.02
CA GLN A 33 18.96 15.51 2.66
C GLN A 33 17.52 15.89 2.25
N ASP A 34 17.19 15.69 0.98
CA ASP A 34 15.82 15.91 0.49
C ASP A 34 14.83 14.95 1.16
N ALA A 35 15.21 13.68 1.35
CA ALA A 35 14.42 12.71 2.12
C ALA A 35 14.15 13.21 3.56
N SER A 36 15.16 13.78 4.22
CA SER A 36 15.00 14.38 5.56
C SER A 36 14.07 15.59 5.54
N ASN A 37 14.16 16.43 4.51
CA ASN A 37 13.29 17.61 4.36
C ASN A 37 11.84 17.19 4.15
N VAL A 38 11.59 16.22 3.26
CA VAL A 38 10.26 15.62 3.03
C VAL A 38 9.72 14.96 4.29
N ALA A 39 10.53 14.19 5.02
CA ALA A 39 10.13 13.57 6.28
C ALA A 39 9.69 14.62 7.31
N THR A 40 10.43 15.72 7.43
CA THR A 40 10.12 16.84 8.33
C THR A 40 8.82 17.52 7.92
N TYR A 41 8.62 17.72 6.62
CA TYR A 41 7.36 18.27 6.09
C TYR A 41 6.17 17.38 6.42
N LEU A 42 6.27 16.08 6.15
CA LEU A 42 5.21 15.10 6.47
C LEU A 42 4.92 15.06 7.96
N TRP A 43 5.97 15.07 8.80
CA TRP A 43 5.84 15.09 10.25
C TRP A 43 5.05 16.30 10.73
N ASN A 44 5.41 17.49 10.27
CA ASN A 44 4.81 18.76 10.72
C ASN A 44 3.40 19.01 10.17
N ASN A 45 3.09 18.52 8.97
CA ASN A 45 1.84 18.85 8.29
C ASN A 45 0.75 17.77 8.41
N PHE A 46 1.14 16.51 8.66
CA PHE A 46 0.19 15.38 8.66
C PHE A 46 0.31 14.46 9.87
N LEU A 47 1.49 14.38 10.50
CA LEU A 47 1.72 13.56 11.69
C LEU A 47 1.81 14.43 12.95
N GLY A 48 2.65 14.06 13.92
CA GLY A 48 2.68 14.62 15.27
C GLY A 48 3.43 15.94 15.45
N GLY A 49 3.98 16.50 14.37
CA GLY A 49 4.61 17.83 14.40
C GLY A 49 3.59 18.96 14.34
N GLN A 50 4.09 20.19 14.20
CA GLN A 50 3.28 21.41 14.21
C GLN A 50 3.46 22.20 12.92
N SER A 51 2.36 22.74 12.41
CA SER A 51 2.33 23.62 11.24
C SER A 51 1.08 24.50 11.32
N SER A 52 1.19 25.77 10.94
CA SER A 52 0.07 26.71 10.88
C SER A 52 -0.85 26.46 9.68
N SER A 53 -0.43 25.65 8.71
CA SER A 53 -1.12 25.43 7.44
C SER A 53 -1.24 23.94 7.07
N ARG A 54 -1.66 23.12 8.03
CA ARG A 54 -1.87 21.67 7.83
C ARG A 54 -2.95 21.42 6.76
N PRO A 55 -2.64 20.75 5.64
CA PRO A 55 -3.58 20.62 4.51
C PRO A 55 -4.90 19.92 4.84
N LEU A 56 -4.84 18.86 5.66
CA LEU A 56 -6.03 18.10 6.08
C LEU A 56 -6.63 18.62 7.41
N GLY A 57 -6.08 19.70 7.95
CA GLY A 57 -6.39 20.23 9.27
C GLY A 57 -5.57 19.56 10.40
N PRO A 58 -5.96 19.78 11.66
CA PRO A 58 -5.16 19.42 12.84
C PRO A 58 -5.17 17.92 13.22
N ALA A 59 -5.92 17.07 12.53
CA ALA A 59 -5.85 15.63 12.79
C ALA A 59 -4.44 15.08 12.54
N VAL A 60 -4.05 14.10 13.35
CA VAL A 60 -2.77 13.38 13.25
C VAL A 60 -3.06 12.04 12.59
N LEU A 61 -2.49 11.80 11.42
CA LEU A 61 -2.62 10.53 10.71
C LEU A 61 -1.85 9.42 11.42
N ASP A 62 -2.25 8.18 11.14
CA ASP A 62 -1.60 6.99 11.70
C ASP A 62 -0.26 6.69 11.02
N GLY A 63 -0.09 7.09 9.76
CA GLY A 63 1.08 6.72 8.98
C GLY A 63 1.17 7.34 7.59
N ILE A 64 2.22 6.92 6.88
CA ILE A 64 2.51 7.29 5.49
C ILE A 64 2.57 6.01 4.66
N ASP A 65 1.88 6.02 3.53
CA ASP A 65 1.87 4.96 2.54
C ASP A 65 2.71 5.35 1.32
N PHE A 66 3.57 4.44 0.87
CA PHE A 66 4.47 4.64 -0.26
C PHE A 66 3.92 3.93 -1.49
N ASP A 67 3.20 4.66 -2.33
CA ASP A 67 2.70 4.21 -3.62
C ASP A 67 3.58 4.75 -4.74
N ILE A 68 4.82 4.28 -4.80
CA ILE A 68 5.83 4.81 -5.73
C ILE A 68 5.79 4.02 -7.03
N GLU A 69 5.24 4.62 -8.08
CA GLU A 69 5.03 3.97 -9.38
C GLU A 69 5.95 4.49 -10.49
N GLY A 70 6.82 5.46 -10.19
CA GLY A 70 7.72 6.05 -11.17
C GLY A 70 8.77 7.00 -10.59
N GLY A 71 9.58 7.56 -11.49
CA GLY A 71 10.60 8.56 -11.15
C GLY A 71 11.93 7.93 -10.72
N SER A 72 12.35 8.19 -9.48
CA SER A 72 13.61 7.67 -8.92
C SER A 72 13.35 6.46 -8.04
N ASN A 73 14.26 5.49 -8.02
CA ASN A 73 14.26 4.37 -7.06
C ASN A 73 15.20 4.59 -5.86
N GLN A 74 15.74 5.81 -5.73
CA GLN A 74 16.69 6.18 -4.69
C GLN A 74 15.98 6.84 -3.50
N HIS A 75 16.63 6.78 -2.33
CA HIS A 75 16.28 7.55 -1.11
C HIS A 75 14.92 7.27 -0.44
N TRP A 76 14.05 6.43 -0.99
CA TRP A 76 12.80 6.04 -0.31
C TRP A 76 13.05 5.32 1.02
N GLY A 77 14.12 4.51 1.10
CA GLY A 77 14.56 3.89 2.35
C GLY A 77 15.10 4.90 3.37
N ASP A 78 15.70 5.99 2.90
CA ASP A 78 16.13 7.10 3.77
C ASP A 78 14.89 7.82 4.35
N LEU A 79 13.88 8.10 3.52
CA LEU A 79 12.62 8.69 3.96
C LEU A 79 11.93 7.82 5.02
N ALA A 80 11.85 6.51 4.80
CA ALA A 80 11.28 5.58 5.79
C ALA A 80 12.04 5.62 7.14
N ARG A 81 13.39 5.68 7.10
CA ARG A 81 14.22 5.81 8.30
C ARG A 81 13.95 7.12 9.05
N TYR A 82 13.88 8.25 8.35
CA TYR A 82 13.60 9.54 8.98
C TYR A 82 12.21 9.59 9.61
N LEU A 83 11.18 9.05 8.94
CA LEU A 83 9.82 8.98 9.48
C LEU A 83 9.75 8.14 10.77
N LYS A 84 10.36 6.96 10.79
CA LYS A 84 10.46 6.15 12.03
C LYS A 84 11.32 6.81 13.11
N GLY A 85 12.28 7.67 12.70
CA GLY A 85 13.12 8.45 13.60
C GLY A 85 12.35 9.47 14.43
N PHE A 86 11.31 10.11 13.87
CA PHE A 86 10.44 11.01 14.63
C PHE A 86 9.61 10.27 15.67
N ASN A 87 9.01 9.15 15.29
CA ASN A 87 8.24 8.31 16.19
C ASN A 87 8.14 6.89 15.64
N LYS A 88 8.65 5.91 16.39
CA LYS A 88 8.64 4.49 16.03
C LYS A 88 7.22 3.91 15.81
N LYS A 89 6.18 4.56 16.34
CA LYS A 89 4.78 4.16 16.20
C LYS A 89 4.12 4.62 14.91
N VAL A 90 4.75 5.50 14.12
CA VAL A 90 4.23 5.91 12.81
C VAL A 90 4.18 4.67 11.92
N TYR A 91 3.01 4.36 11.37
CA TYR A 91 2.87 3.28 10.40
C TYR A 91 3.54 3.69 9.09
N ILE A 92 4.33 2.79 8.53
CA ILE A 92 4.89 2.94 7.19
C ILE A 92 4.43 1.77 6.35
N THR A 93 3.74 2.05 5.25
CA THR A 93 3.22 1.04 4.34
C THR A 93 3.72 1.28 2.93
N ALA A 94 3.57 0.28 2.06
CA ALA A 94 3.92 0.42 0.65
C ALA A 94 2.98 -0.35 -0.26
N ALA A 95 2.82 0.17 -1.47
CA ALA A 95 2.08 -0.42 -2.57
C ALA A 95 3.00 -0.77 -3.76
N PRO A 96 3.98 -1.68 -3.62
CA PRO A 96 4.79 -2.09 -4.76
C PRO A 96 3.94 -2.78 -5.84
N GLN A 97 4.38 -2.73 -7.09
CA GLN A 97 3.83 -3.57 -8.15
C GLN A 97 4.20 -5.04 -7.91
N CYS A 98 3.44 -5.99 -8.47
CA CYS A 98 3.71 -7.40 -8.24
C CYS A 98 5.04 -7.97 -8.81
N PRO A 99 5.68 -7.41 -9.87
CA PRO A 99 6.98 -7.90 -10.30
C PRO A 99 8.01 -7.78 -9.18
N PHE A 100 8.71 -8.86 -8.88
CA PHE A 100 9.67 -8.92 -7.77
C PHE A 100 11.12 -9.01 -8.29
N PRO A 101 12.07 -8.21 -7.75
CA PRO A 101 11.86 -7.11 -6.83
C PRO A 101 11.18 -5.91 -7.52
N ASP A 102 10.43 -5.11 -6.75
CA ASP A 102 9.82 -3.88 -7.27
C ASP A 102 10.89 -2.86 -7.71
N ALA A 103 10.69 -2.28 -8.89
CA ALA A 103 11.67 -1.40 -9.54
C ALA A 103 11.93 -0.08 -8.79
N TRP A 104 10.96 0.41 -8.03
CA TRP A 104 10.95 1.74 -7.43
C TRP A 104 11.19 1.70 -5.91
N ILE A 105 10.46 0.84 -5.20
CA ILE A 105 10.47 0.76 -3.74
C ILE A 105 11.17 -0.50 -3.21
N GLY A 106 11.60 -1.43 -4.08
CA GLY A 106 12.25 -2.70 -3.71
C GLY A 106 13.40 -2.54 -2.72
N ASN A 107 14.32 -1.59 -2.97
CA ASN A 107 15.43 -1.32 -2.07
C ASN A 107 14.97 -0.84 -0.68
N ALA A 108 13.93 0.00 -0.61
CA ALA A 108 13.41 0.51 0.65
C ALA A 108 12.79 -0.61 1.50
N LEU A 109 12.10 -1.57 0.86
CA LEU A 109 11.46 -2.69 1.55
C LEU A 109 12.45 -3.59 2.30
N THR A 110 13.71 -3.66 1.84
CA THR A 110 14.77 -4.44 2.53
C THR A 110 15.13 -3.88 3.91
N THR A 111 14.74 -2.64 4.23
CA THR A 111 15.05 -2.00 5.51
C THR A 111 14.34 -2.63 6.71
N GLY A 112 13.25 -3.37 6.49
CA GLY A 112 12.43 -3.95 7.57
C GLY A 112 11.61 -2.91 8.34
N LEU A 113 11.44 -1.71 7.79
CA LEU A 113 10.70 -0.62 8.45
C LEU A 113 9.22 -0.55 8.06
N PHE A 114 8.81 -1.32 7.06
CA PHE A 114 7.45 -1.32 6.53
C PHE A 114 6.56 -2.28 7.34
N ASP A 115 5.52 -1.74 7.95
CA ASP A 115 4.58 -2.48 8.78
C ASP A 115 3.66 -3.35 7.92
N TYR A 116 3.12 -2.79 6.84
CA TYR A 116 2.21 -3.46 5.91
C TYR A 116 2.65 -3.21 4.46
N VAL A 117 2.52 -4.24 3.62
CA VAL A 117 2.82 -4.13 2.18
C VAL A 117 1.63 -4.68 1.41
N TRP A 118 0.95 -3.85 0.64
CA TRP A 118 -0.17 -4.25 -0.22
C TRP A 118 0.30 -4.29 -1.68
N VAL A 119 0.81 -5.45 -2.07
CA VAL A 119 1.37 -5.67 -3.41
C VAL A 119 0.26 -5.58 -4.46
N GLN A 120 0.46 -4.78 -5.51
CA GLN A 120 -0.51 -4.55 -6.57
C GLN A 120 -0.47 -5.69 -7.59
N PHE A 121 -1.37 -6.67 -7.47
CA PHE A 121 -1.47 -7.84 -8.35
C PHE A 121 -2.36 -7.58 -9.57
N TYR A 122 -2.13 -6.45 -10.24
CA TYR A 122 -2.85 -6.01 -11.43
C TYR A 122 -1.96 -5.16 -12.33
N ASN A 123 -2.40 -4.91 -13.57
CA ASN A 123 -1.64 -4.22 -14.62
C ASN A 123 -0.29 -4.88 -14.97
N ASN A 124 -0.06 -6.12 -14.55
CA ASN A 124 1.21 -6.82 -14.65
C ASN A 124 0.96 -8.30 -15.00
N PRO A 125 0.81 -8.63 -16.30
CA PRO A 125 0.54 -9.98 -16.76
C PRO A 125 1.44 -11.10 -16.20
N PRO A 126 2.76 -10.86 -15.95
CA PRO A 126 3.64 -11.90 -15.42
C PRO A 126 3.34 -12.35 -13.98
N CYS A 127 2.57 -11.58 -13.20
CA CYS A 127 2.34 -11.87 -11.78
C CYS A 127 0.89 -11.64 -11.30
N GLN A 128 0.02 -11.05 -12.11
CA GLN A 128 -1.41 -10.97 -11.80
C GLN A 128 -2.11 -12.33 -12.00
N TYR A 129 -3.32 -12.43 -11.45
CA TYR A 129 -4.20 -13.56 -11.74
C TYR A 129 -4.72 -13.49 -13.18
N ASN A 130 -4.66 -14.61 -13.90
CA ASN A 130 -5.31 -14.79 -15.19
C ASN A 130 -6.35 -15.93 -15.07
N PRO A 131 -7.58 -15.77 -15.56
CA PRO A 131 -8.59 -16.82 -15.47
C PRO A 131 -8.10 -18.16 -16.01
N GLY A 132 -8.21 -19.21 -15.19
CA GLY A 132 -7.73 -20.56 -15.51
C GLY A 132 -6.24 -20.83 -15.28
N GLU A 133 -5.44 -19.82 -14.91
CA GLU A 133 -4.00 -19.96 -14.64
C GLU A 133 -3.58 -19.19 -13.39
N ILE A 134 -3.36 -19.91 -12.29
CA ILE A 134 -2.99 -19.32 -10.99
C ILE A 134 -1.47 -19.34 -10.73
N SER A 135 -0.69 -20.14 -11.46
CA SER A 135 0.70 -20.48 -11.08
C SER A 135 1.59 -19.24 -10.99
N ASN A 136 1.52 -18.34 -11.98
CA ASN A 136 2.29 -17.09 -12.00
C ASN A 136 1.98 -16.19 -10.79
N PHE A 137 0.70 -16.09 -10.43
CA PHE A 137 0.26 -15.33 -9.27
C PHE A 137 0.79 -15.94 -7.96
N GLU A 138 0.65 -17.27 -7.81
CA GLU A 138 1.14 -17.98 -6.64
C GLU A 138 2.65 -17.86 -6.47
N ASP A 139 3.41 -17.97 -7.56
CA ASP A 139 4.86 -17.87 -7.53
C ASP A 139 5.31 -16.45 -7.16
N ALA A 140 4.66 -15.42 -7.71
CA ALA A 140 4.89 -14.04 -7.29
C ALA A 140 4.51 -13.83 -5.81
N TRP A 141 3.37 -14.36 -5.34
CA TRP A 141 3.00 -14.30 -3.93
C TRP A 141 4.05 -14.95 -3.02
N LYS A 142 4.57 -16.13 -3.39
CA LYS A 142 5.65 -16.84 -2.67
C LYS A 142 6.93 -16.01 -2.61
N GLN A 143 7.30 -15.34 -3.71
CA GLN A 143 8.45 -14.43 -3.74
C GLN A 143 8.27 -13.28 -2.76
N TRP A 144 7.09 -12.64 -2.74
CA TRP A 144 6.81 -11.52 -1.82
C TRP A 144 6.84 -11.93 -0.34
N ILE A 145 6.18 -13.03 0.04
CA ILE A 145 6.16 -13.47 1.44
C ILE A 145 7.53 -13.94 1.95
N SER A 146 8.41 -14.44 1.07
CA SER A 146 9.76 -14.89 1.46
C SER A 146 10.83 -13.81 1.31
N GLY A 147 10.66 -12.89 0.37
CA GLY A 147 11.69 -11.97 -0.08
C GLY A 147 11.82 -10.66 0.69
N ILE A 148 10.85 -10.29 1.53
CA ILE A 148 10.91 -9.04 2.31
C ILE A 148 10.65 -9.22 3.82
N PRO A 149 11.33 -8.41 4.66
CA PRO A 149 11.14 -8.38 6.11
C PRO A 149 9.90 -7.55 6.53
N ALA A 150 8.73 -7.82 5.93
CA ALA A 150 7.47 -7.19 6.32
C ALA A 150 6.65 -8.06 7.28
N ASN A 151 5.91 -7.43 8.20
CA ASN A 151 5.06 -8.13 9.17
C ASN A 151 3.85 -8.79 8.50
N LYS A 152 3.14 -8.03 7.66
CA LYS A 152 1.96 -8.50 6.93
C LYS A 152 2.00 -8.03 5.48
N ILE A 153 1.61 -8.94 4.59
CA ILE A 153 1.46 -8.71 3.15
C ILE A 153 0.00 -8.89 2.78
N PHE A 154 -0.51 -7.93 2.01
CA PHE A 154 -1.89 -7.86 1.56
C PHE A 154 -1.92 -8.06 0.04
N LEU A 155 -2.98 -8.70 -0.42
CA LEU A 155 -3.28 -8.86 -1.85
C LEU A 155 -3.97 -7.58 -2.36
N GLY A 156 -3.27 -6.76 -3.14
CA GLY A 156 -3.83 -5.57 -3.79
C GLY A 156 -4.53 -5.90 -5.10
N LEU A 157 -5.79 -5.48 -5.23
CA LEU A 157 -6.67 -5.80 -6.36
C LEU A 157 -7.45 -4.57 -6.84
N PRO A 158 -7.81 -4.52 -8.13
CA PRO A 158 -8.81 -3.58 -8.60
C PRO A 158 -10.21 -4.02 -8.10
N ALA A 159 -11.01 -3.05 -7.67
CA ALA A 159 -12.35 -3.29 -7.14
C ALA A 159 -13.42 -3.45 -8.23
N SER A 160 -13.06 -3.23 -9.50
CA SER A 160 -13.95 -3.42 -10.65
C SER A 160 -13.12 -3.77 -11.89
N PRO A 161 -13.74 -4.33 -12.95
CA PRO A 161 -13.06 -4.53 -14.24
C PRO A 161 -12.52 -3.25 -14.88
N THR A 162 -13.04 -2.07 -14.50
CA THR A 162 -12.66 -0.77 -15.07
C THR A 162 -11.64 -0.01 -14.22
N ALA A 163 -11.36 -0.46 -13.00
CA ALA A 163 -10.43 0.22 -12.08
C ALA A 163 -8.96 0.07 -12.47
N ALA A 164 -8.64 -0.91 -13.33
CA ALA A 164 -7.30 -1.18 -13.84
C ALA A 164 -7.39 -1.68 -15.29
N GLY A 165 -6.27 -1.64 -16.02
CA GLY A 165 -6.20 -2.14 -17.39
C GLY A 165 -6.33 -3.66 -17.48
N THR A 166 -5.74 -4.39 -16.52
CA THR A 166 -5.85 -5.86 -16.41
C THR A 166 -5.69 -6.33 -14.97
N GLY A 167 -6.01 -7.61 -14.68
CA GLY A 167 -5.80 -8.22 -13.36
C GLY A 167 -6.99 -8.18 -12.40
N PHE A 168 -8.18 -7.78 -12.88
CA PHE A 168 -9.41 -7.95 -12.08
C PHE A 168 -9.75 -9.42 -11.88
N ILE A 169 -10.07 -9.76 -10.64
CA ILE A 169 -10.43 -11.13 -10.23
C ILE A 169 -11.92 -11.12 -9.86
N PRO A 170 -12.79 -11.89 -10.51
CA PRO A 170 -14.18 -12.05 -10.06
C PRO A 170 -14.24 -12.56 -8.61
N ALA A 171 -15.25 -12.13 -7.84
CA ALA A 171 -15.35 -12.53 -6.43
C ALA A 171 -15.44 -14.07 -6.24
N ALA A 172 -16.06 -14.78 -7.19
CA ALA A 172 -16.10 -16.24 -7.21
C ALA A 172 -14.68 -16.83 -7.28
N ASP A 173 -13.89 -16.41 -8.28
CA ASP A 173 -12.51 -16.90 -8.46
C ASP A 173 -11.61 -16.51 -7.28
N LEU A 174 -11.78 -15.29 -6.75
CA LEU A 174 -11.03 -14.84 -5.58
C LEU A 174 -11.29 -15.76 -4.38
N THR A 175 -12.55 -16.11 -4.13
CA THR A 175 -12.95 -16.89 -2.96
C THR A 175 -12.71 -18.39 -3.12
N SER A 176 -12.90 -18.96 -4.32
CA SER A 176 -12.75 -20.40 -4.55
C SER A 176 -11.32 -20.83 -4.88
N THR A 177 -10.50 -19.93 -5.41
CA THR A 177 -9.20 -20.29 -6.01
C THR A 177 -8.05 -19.51 -5.38
N VAL A 178 -8.12 -18.18 -5.39
CA VAL A 178 -6.99 -17.32 -5.01
C VAL A 178 -6.78 -17.26 -3.50
N LEU A 179 -7.82 -16.98 -2.70
CA LEU A 179 -7.71 -16.91 -1.24
C LEU A 179 -7.26 -18.25 -0.63
N PRO A 180 -7.80 -19.42 -1.02
CA PRO A 180 -7.30 -20.71 -0.54
C PRO A 180 -5.80 -20.91 -0.75
N ALA A 181 -5.23 -20.42 -1.86
CA ALA A 181 -3.81 -20.55 -2.17
C ALA A 181 -2.91 -19.68 -1.27
N ILE A 182 -3.38 -18.51 -0.83
CA ILE A 182 -2.52 -17.52 -0.15
C ILE A 182 -2.75 -17.40 1.36
N LYS A 183 -3.96 -17.70 1.85
CA LYS A 183 -4.35 -17.49 3.26
C LYS A 183 -3.61 -18.37 4.25
N GLY A 184 -3.00 -19.47 3.80
CA GLY A 184 -2.19 -20.35 4.65
C GLY A 184 -0.90 -19.70 5.16
N SER A 185 -0.44 -18.60 4.55
CA SER A 185 0.75 -17.89 4.99
C SER A 185 0.52 -17.10 6.28
N ALA A 186 1.41 -17.25 7.27
CA ALA A 186 1.38 -16.42 8.48
C ALA A 186 1.56 -14.91 8.20
N LYS A 187 2.14 -14.56 7.03
CA LYS A 187 2.27 -13.17 6.57
C LYS A 187 1.03 -12.63 5.88
N TYR A 188 0.02 -13.45 5.57
CA TYR A 188 -1.24 -12.94 5.00
C TYR A 188 -1.87 -11.92 5.96
N GLY A 189 -2.13 -10.72 5.43
CA GLY A 189 -2.72 -9.59 6.15
C GLY A 189 -4.16 -9.28 5.75
N GLY A 190 -4.56 -9.65 4.53
CA GLY A 190 -5.87 -9.33 3.97
C GLY A 190 -5.80 -8.92 2.50
N VAL A 191 -6.78 -8.11 2.08
CA VAL A 191 -6.93 -7.58 0.72
C VAL A 191 -6.90 -6.05 0.75
N MET A 192 -6.24 -5.43 -0.23
CA MET A 192 -6.31 -4.00 -0.54
C MET A 192 -7.10 -3.82 -1.84
N LEU A 193 -7.96 -2.80 -1.91
CA LEU A 193 -8.82 -2.54 -3.06
C LEU A 193 -8.55 -1.16 -3.65
N TRP A 194 -8.18 -1.13 -4.93
CA TRP A 194 -8.15 0.07 -5.76
C TRP A 194 -9.44 0.15 -6.59
N SER A 195 -10.37 1.07 -6.35
CA SER A 195 -10.41 2.11 -5.31
C SER A 195 -11.78 2.13 -4.63
N ARG A 196 -11.96 3.02 -3.65
CA ARG A 196 -13.28 3.19 -3.00
C ARG A 196 -14.39 3.55 -3.99
N TYR A 197 -14.09 4.35 -5.02
CA TYR A 197 -15.09 4.76 -6.02
C TYR A 197 -15.64 3.55 -6.78
N ASP A 198 -14.74 2.67 -7.25
CA ASP A 198 -15.09 1.44 -7.94
C ASP A 198 -15.79 0.43 -7.02
N ASP A 199 -15.29 0.27 -5.79
CA ASP A 199 -15.88 -0.62 -4.79
C ASP A 199 -17.33 -0.25 -4.45
N VAL A 200 -17.65 1.04 -4.36
CA VAL A 200 -19.04 1.51 -4.13
C VAL A 200 -19.95 1.08 -5.28
N GLN A 201 -19.46 1.13 -6.52
CA GLN A 201 -20.26 0.81 -7.70
C GLN A 201 -20.41 -0.68 -7.93
N SER A 202 -19.34 -1.45 -7.71
CA SER A 202 -19.31 -2.89 -7.95
C SER A 202 -19.81 -3.72 -6.78
N GLY A 203 -19.75 -3.19 -5.54
CA GLY A 203 -20.04 -3.94 -4.33
C GLY A 203 -18.98 -5.01 -4.02
N TYR A 204 -17.76 -4.87 -4.54
CA TYR A 204 -16.75 -5.92 -4.49
C TYR A 204 -16.36 -6.31 -3.07
N SER A 205 -16.04 -5.34 -2.21
CA SER A 205 -15.71 -5.59 -0.79
C SER A 205 -16.84 -6.31 -0.06
N SER A 206 -18.09 -5.94 -0.31
CA SER A 206 -19.27 -6.59 0.30
C SER A 206 -19.37 -8.06 -0.09
N SER A 207 -18.94 -8.40 -1.31
CA SER A 207 -18.99 -9.77 -1.85
C SER A 207 -17.89 -10.66 -1.26
N ILE A 208 -16.78 -10.09 -0.79
CA ILE A 208 -15.60 -10.84 -0.33
C ILE A 208 -15.39 -10.75 1.19
N LYS A 209 -16.05 -9.82 1.89
CA LYS A 209 -15.80 -9.46 3.29
C LYS A 209 -15.82 -10.65 4.26
N SER A 210 -16.73 -11.61 4.08
CA SER A 210 -16.81 -12.80 4.94
C SER A 210 -15.67 -13.81 4.73
N HIS A 211 -14.88 -13.64 3.66
CA HIS A 211 -13.82 -14.56 3.25
C HIS A 211 -12.42 -14.03 3.55
N VAL A 212 -12.27 -12.76 3.92
CA VAL A 212 -10.97 -12.11 4.20
C VAL A 212 -10.64 -12.23 5.67
#